data_AF-A0A9E7PK71-F1
#
_entry.id   AF-A0A9E7PK71-F1
#
_cell.length_a   1.000
_cell.length_b   1.000
_cell.length_c   1.000
_cell.angle_alpha   90.00
_cell.angle_beta   90.00
_cell.angle_gamma   90.00
#
_symmetry.space_group_name_H-M   'P 1'
#
loop_
_entity.id
_entity.type
_entity.pdbx_description
1 polymer ?
#
loop_
_entity_poly.entity_id
_entity_poly.type
_entity_poly.pdbx_seq_one_letter_code
_entity_poly.pdbx_strand_id
1 'polypeptide(L)'
;MKKSSKCVLLLLIVSLLAVNASAVILEENYKGKVSRLDPSKEIMTMQVSEVYEGGQWVTYAKSSLKNNIVAGSTDNPHIYNELKQGDLVEACILGGAGGEWVAVGKISSAGTTESRLTMEFGDPSKLVSPYYDGYSIEYTTTPDCNECEGTVCAAPSATVTVYKGGNQIEKRTLSEGMTHIFGYYSENQYVLKITYNFGEASSSTCPGAEMMMGPQEISDFTIYDMQRSTILAGEIPEETTATEIPTVIQTEVPATPAPTLPPTPSTTSSPGFAGFAAMGGIAAAFILFAAFRRD
;
A
#
# COMPACT_ATOMS: atom_id res chain seq x y z
N MET A 1 8.25 -54.60 -3.67
CA MET A 1 7.96 -53.40 -2.85
C MET A 1 8.93 -52.22 -3.04
N LYS A 2 10.22 -52.41 -3.37
CA LYS A 2 11.20 -51.29 -3.55
C LYS A 2 10.95 -50.33 -4.74
N LYS A 3 10.21 -50.75 -5.78
CA LYS A 3 9.95 -49.92 -6.98
C LYS A 3 8.83 -48.88 -6.77
N SER A 4 7.80 -49.22 -5.98
CA SER A 4 6.66 -48.32 -5.72
C SER A 4 7.06 -47.13 -4.83
N SER A 5 7.93 -47.32 -3.84
CA SER A 5 8.44 -46.25 -2.97
C SER A 5 9.24 -45.17 -3.73
N LYS A 6 9.99 -45.54 -4.77
CA LYS A 6 10.73 -44.57 -5.60
C LYS A 6 9.82 -43.70 -6.47
N CYS A 7 8.73 -44.25 -7.01
CA CYS A 7 7.75 -43.48 -7.77
C CYS A 7 6.98 -42.49 -6.90
N VAL A 8 6.58 -42.87 -5.69
CA VAL A 8 5.88 -41.97 -4.76
C VAL A 8 6.78 -40.80 -4.34
N LEU A 9 8.05 -41.07 -3.99
CA LEU A 9 9.00 -40.00 -3.65
C LEU A 9 9.22 -39.04 -4.82
N LEU A 10 9.33 -39.56 -6.05
CA LEU A 10 9.56 -38.74 -7.23
C LEU A 10 8.33 -37.88 -7.59
N LEU A 11 7.12 -38.43 -7.46
CA LEU A 11 5.87 -37.67 -7.60
C LEU A 11 5.75 -36.56 -6.55
N LEU A 12 6.16 -36.84 -5.31
CA LEU A 12 6.11 -35.87 -4.22
C LEU A 12 7.11 -34.72 -4.42
N ILE A 13 8.33 -35.04 -4.86
CA ILE A 13 9.35 -34.03 -5.23
C ILE A 13 8.87 -33.20 -6.42
N VAL A 14 8.30 -33.82 -7.46
CA VAL A 14 7.75 -33.09 -8.62
C VAL A 14 6.57 -32.20 -8.20
N SER A 15 5.71 -32.64 -7.29
CA SER A 15 4.62 -31.80 -6.77
C SER A 15 5.11 -30.60 -5.94
N LEU A 16 6.21 -30.77 -5.19
CA LEU A 16 6.86 -29.70 -4.41
C LEU A 16 7.62 -28.71 -5.30
N LEU A 17 8.05 -29.12 -6.49
CA LEU A 17 8.67 -28.23 -7.48
C LEU A 17 7.63 -27.50 -8.36
N ALA A 18 6.37 -27.93 -8.32
CA ALA A 18 5.27 -27.35 -9.09
C ALA A 18 4.48 -26.28 -8.31
N VAL A 19 4.87 -25.95 -7.07
CA VAL A 19 4.28 -24.80 -6.36
C VAL A 19 4.87 -23.52 -6.96
N ASN A 20 4.00 -22.68 -7.52
CA ASN A 20 4.38 -21.35 -7.96
C ASN A 20 4.96 -20.59 -6.76
N ALA A 21 6.18 -20.08 -6.88
CA ALA A 21 6.79 -19.27 -5.83
C ALA A 21 6.17 -17.88 -5.89
N SER A 22 5.36 -17.51 -4.90
CA SER A 22 4.98 -16.11 -4.70
C SER A 22 6.20 -15.35 -4.22
N ALA A 23 6.65 -14.38 -5.01
CA ALA A 23 7.66 -13.42 -4.58
C ALA A 23 6.98 -12.36 -3.70
N VAL A 24 6.85 -12.64 -2.41
CA VAL A 24 6.47 -11.61 -1.42
C VAL A 24 7.70 -10.76 -1.17
N ILE A 25 7.63 -9.47 -1.50
CA ILE A 25 8.68 -8.51 -1.18
C ILE A 25 8.62 -8.29 0.33
N LEU A 26 9.76 -8.35 1.00
CA LEU A 26 9.81 -8.22 2.45
C LEU A 26 9.39 -6.79 2.86
N GLU A 27 8.38 -6.68 3.72
CA GLU A 27 7.99 -5.44 4.39
C GLU A 27 8.77 -5.30 5.69
N GLU A 28 9.37 -4.14 5.93
CA GLU A 28 10.02 -3.81 7.20
C GLU A 28 9.45 -2.51 7.76
N ASN A 29 9.07 -2.55 9.04
CA ASN A 29 8.45 -1.44 9.74
C ASN A 29 9.41 -0.85 10.78
N TYR A 30 9.56 0.46 10.77
CA TYR A 30 10.47 1.19 11.64
C TYR A 30 9.81 2.38 12.30
N LYS A 31 10.28 2.73 13.50
CA LYS A 31 10.09 4.05 14.11
C LYS A 31 11.42 4.74 14.25
N GLY A 32 11.42 6.05 14.04
CA GLY A 32 12.64 6.83 14.11
C GLY A 32 12.43 8.29 13.80
N LYS A 33 13.52 9.01 13.61
CA LYS A 33 13.48 10.41 13.21
C LYS A 33 13.89 10.58 11.77
N VAL A 34 13.18 11.42 11.02
CA VAL A 34 13.63 11.84 9.69
C VAL A 34 15.02 12.48 9.83
N SER A 35 16.02 11.89 9.18
CA SER A 35 17.40 12.39 9.23
C SER A 35 17.74 13.24 8.02
N ARG A 36 17.17 12.92 6.85
CA ARG A 36 17.34 13.67 5.61
C ARG A 36 16.16 13.47 4.66
N LEU A 37 15.80 14.54 3.95
CA LEU A 37 14.88 14.54 2.82
C LEU A 37 15.62 15.09 1.60
N ASP A 38 15.58 14.37 0.48
CA ASP A 38 16.21 14.76 -0.79
C ASP A 38 15.18 14.66 -1.93
N PRO A 39 14.32 15.68 -2.11
CA PRO A 39 13.24 15.64 -3.11
C PRO A 39 13.77 15.54 -4.55
N SER A 40 15.00 16.00 -4.80
CA SER A 40 15.61 15.90 -6.14
C SER A 40 15.97 14.47 -6.54
N LYS A 41 16.07 13.58 -5.56
CA LYS A 41 16.38 12.16 -5.76
C LYS A 41 15.25 11.26 -5.31
N GLU A 42 14.15 11.82 -4.84
CA GLU A 42 13.04 11.08 -4.26
C GLU A 42 13.50 10.13 -3.14
N ILE A 43 14.45 10.57 -2.31
CA ILE A 43 14.97 9.78 -1.18
C ILE A 43 14.61 10.41 0.16
N MET A 44 14.00 9.62 1.03
CA MET A 44 13.90 9.88 2.46
C MET A 44 14.87 8.97 3.23
N THR A 45 15.61 9.56 4.17
CA THR A 45 16.45 8.83 5.12
C THR A 45 15.94 9.05 6.54
N MET A 46 15.89 7.96 7.31
CA MET A 46 15.48 7.94 8.70
C MET A 46 16.60 7.41 9.59
N GLN A 47 16.73 8.00 10.77
CA GLN A 47 17.47 7.43 11.89
C GLN A 47 16.51 6.60 12.75
N VAL A 48 16.59 5.29 12.62
CA VAL A 48 15.75 4.28 13.28
C VAL A 48 16.07 4.20 14.77
N SER A 49 15.03 4.24 15.60
CA SER A 49 15.08 3.98 17.04
C SER A 49 14.45 2.65 17.42
N GLU A 50 13.45 2.18 16.67
CA GLU A 50 12.75 0.92 16.92
C GLU A 50 12.41 0.21 15.61
N VAL A 51 12.31 -1.11 15.67
CA VAL A 51 12.00 -2.01 14.56
C VAL A 51 10.83 -2.87 14.98
N TYR A 52 9.86 -3.08 14.09
CA TYR A 52 8.74 -3.97 14.36
C TYR A 52 9.13 -5.42 14.02
N GLU A 53 9.37 -6.24 15.05
CA GLU A 53 9.78 -7.64 14.90
C GLU A 53 8.88 -8.53 15.78
N GLY A 54 8.33 -9.61 15.23
CA GLY A 54 7.54 -10.59 16.00
C GLY A 54 6.28 -10.01 16.66
N GLY A 55 5.64 -9.02 16.03
CA GLY A 55 4.40 -8.41 16.52
C GLY A 55 4.57 -7.35 17.61
N GLN A 56 5.80 -6.85 17.82
CA GLN A 56 6.08 -5.81 18.80
C GLN A 56 7.18 -4.87 18.32
N TRP A 57 7.19 -3.64 18.87
CA TRP A 57 8.27 -2.69 18.68
C TRP A 57 9.47 -3.07 19.55
N VAL A 58 10.63 -3.25 18.92
CA VAL A 58 11.89 -3.59 19.57
C VAL A 58 12.87 -2.44 19.37
N THR A 59 13.48 -1.96 20.45
CA THR A 59 14.52 -0.93 20.39
C THR A 59 15.66 -1.36 19.47
N TYR A 60 16.17 -0.45 18.64
CA TYR A 60 17.23 -0.70 17.66
C TYR A 60 18.43 -1.48 18.25
N ALA A 61 18.88 -1.13 19.48
CA ALA A 61 19.99 -1.80 20.15
C ALA A 61 19.83 -3.32 20.35
N LYS A 62 18.59 -3.83 20.22
CA LYS A 62 18.23 -5.24 20.31
C LYS A 62 17.77 -5.84 18.96
N SER A 63 17.70 -5.02 17.92
CA SER A 63 17.23 -5.42 16.60
C SER A 63 18.33 -6.10 15.77
N SER A 64 17.91 -6.72 14.67
CA SER A 64 18.79 -7.37 13.69
C SER A 64 19.48 -6.40 12.70
N LEU A 65 19.11 -5.11 12.72
CA LEU A 65 19.62 -4.09 11.80
C LEU A 65 21.09 -3.75 12.05
N LYS A 66 21.90 -3.83 10.99
CA LYS A 66 23.34 -3.49 11.02
C LYS A 66 23.62 -2.01 11.26
N ASN A 67 22.73 -1.13 10.82
CA ASN A 67 22.85 0.32 10.95
C ASN A 67 21.50 0.90 11.36
N ASN A 68 21.49 1.94 12.17
CA ASN A 68 20.28 2.67 12.53
C ASN A 68 19.91 3.74 11.50
N ILE A 69 20.51 3.74 10.32
CA ILE A 69 20.17 4.64 9.23
C ILE A 69 19.60 3.80 8.09
N VAL A 70 18.35 4.07 7.74
CA VAL A 70 17.66 3.45 6.62
C VAL A 70 17.27 4.54 5.64
N ALA A 71 17.59 4.32 4.37
CA ALA A 71 17.16 5.15 3.26
C ALA A 71 16.23 4.32 2.37
N GLY A 72 15.27 5.00 1.75
CA GLY A 72 14.37 4.42 0.77
C GLY A 72 13.87 5.50 -0.18
N SER A 73 13.39 5.08 -1.35
CA SER A 73 12.76 5.94 -2.33
C SER A 73 11.30 6.20 -1.98
N THR A 74 10.78 7.35 -2.39
CA THR A 74 9.35 7.63 -2.40
C THR A 74 9.08 8.78 -3.35
N ASP A 75 8.13 8.57 -4.25
CA ASP A 75 7.63 9.57 -5.19
C ASP A 75 6.52 10.45 -4.60
N ASN A 76 6.03 10.13 -3.40
CA ASN A 76 4.95 10.88 -2.77
C ASN A 76 5.44 12.31 -2.37
N PRO A 77 4.95 13.37 -3.04
CA PRO A 77 5.45 14.72 -2.82
C PRO A 77 5.05 15.28 -1.45
N HIS A 78 4.01 14.74 -0.81
CA HIS A 78 3.54 15.21 0.49
C HIS A 78 4.56 14.94 1.59
N ILE A 79 5.32 13.84 1.50
CA ILE A 79 6.40 13.52 2.43
C ILE A 79 7.42 14.67 2.50
N TYR A 80 7.82 15.22 1.35
CA TYR A 80 8.80 16.31 1.29
C TYR A 80 8.25 17.67 1.71
N ASN A 81 6.93 17.86 1.60
CA ASN A 81 6.27 19.12 1.93
C ASN A 81 5.86 19.22 3.40
N GLU A 82 5.51 18.09 4.02
CA GLU A 82 4.88 18.03 5.34
C GLU A 82 5.82 17.54 6.45
N LEU A 83 6.81 16.73 6.08
CA LEU A 83 7.83 16.27 7.02
C LEU A 83 9.05 17.18 6.98
N LYS A 84 9.73 17.25 8.12
CA LYS A 84 11.03 17.91 8.25
C LYS A 84 12.01 17.03 8.99
N GLN A 85 13.29 17.32 8.79
CA GLN A 85 14.36 16.70 9.57
C GLN A 85 14.08 16.84 11.07
N GLY A 86 14.20 15.73 11.79
CA GLY A 86 13.95 15.63 13.22
C GLY A 86 12.54 15.22 13.61
N ASP A 87 11.57 15.22 12.68
CA ASP A 87 10.23 14.70 12.93
C ASP A 87 10.30 13.22 13.30
N LEU A 88 9.54 12.82 14.32
CA LEU A 88 9.36 11.43 14.71
C LEU A 88 8.33 10.80 13.77
N VAL A 89 8.70 9.69 13.15
CA VAL A 89 7.87 8.99 12.16
C VAL A 89 7.86 7.50 12.42
N GLU A 90 6.79 6.87 11.95
CA GLU A 90 6.73 5.45 11.63
C GLU A 90 6.79 5.31 10.11
N ALA A 91 7.46 4.29 9.59
CA ALA A 91 7.48 4.05 8.16
C ALA A 91 7.62 2.56 7.85
N CYS A 92 7.00 2.14 6.75
CA CYS A 92 7.10 0.81 6.17
C CYS A 92 7.88 0.90 4.84
N ILE A 93 8.92 0.08 4.70
CA ILE A 93 9.70 -0.05 3.47
C ILE A 93 9.47 -1.42 2.83
N LEU A 94 9.32 -1.45 1.51
CA LEU A 94 9.34 -2.68 0.72
C LEU A 94 10.74 -2.95 0.20
N GLY A 95 11.22 -4.18 0.41
CA GLY A 95 12.53 -4.64 -0.08
C GLY A 95 13.69 -4.33 0.86
N GLY A 96 13.41 -3.82 2.06
CA GLY A 96 14.41 -3.44 3.06
C GLY A 96 15.17 -2.17 2.70
N ALA A 97 16.32 -1.94 3.35
CA ALA A 97 17.09 -0.72 3.16
C ALA A 97 17.53 -0.50 1.69
N GLY A 98 17.19 0.67 1.15
CA GLY A 98 17.37 1.04 -0.26
C GLY A 98 16.16 0.73 -1.14
N GLY A 99 15.10 0.12 -0.58
CA GLY A 99 13.83 -0.11 -1.23
C GLY A 99 12.90 1.12 -1.20
N GLU A 100 11.60 0.88 -1.28
CA GLU A 100 10.58 1.92 -1.45
C GLU A 100 9.75 2.11 -0.17
N TRP A 101 9.58 3.35 0.27
CA TRP A 101 8.67 3.68 1.36
C TRP A 101 7.23 3.64 0.85
N VAL A 102 6.47 2.64 1.29
CA VAL A 102 5.06 2.47 0.91
C VAL A 102 4.09 3.07 1.91
N ALA A 103 4.57 3.40 3.11
CA ALA A 103 3.81 4.18 4.06
C ALA A 103 4.76 4.94 4.99
N VAL A 104 4.44 6.20 5.28
CA VAL A 104 5.15 7.06 6.21
C VAL A 104 4.15 7.86 7.03
N GLY A 105 4.15 7.63 8.34
CA GLY A 105 3.26 8.28 9.29
C GLY A 105 4.01 9.16 10.27
N LYS A 106 3.60 10.42 10.42
CA LYS A 106 4.16 11.30 11.46
C LYS A 106 3.55 10.95 12.81
N ILE A 107 4.41 10.72 13.79
CA ILE A 107 4.00 10.44 15.16
C ILE A 107 3.99 11.74 15.96
N SER A 108 2.96 11.93 16.77
CA SER A 108 2.92 13.03 17.73
C SER A 108 4.06 12.90 18.75
N SER A 109 4.87 13.95 18.87
CA SER A 109 5.95 14.04 19.86
C SER A 109 5.48 14.46 21.26
N ALA A 110 4.16 14.65 21.44
CA ALA A 110 3.57 15.05 22.73
C ALA A 110 3.68 13.88 23.72
N GLY A 111 4.11 14.18 24.96
CA GLY A 111 4.54 13.26 26.02
C GLY A 111 3.50 12.27 26.58
N THR A 112 2.69 11.69 25.71
CA THR A 112 1.86 10.53 25.98
C THR A 112 2.70 9.27 25.85
N THR A 113 2.32 8.21 26.56
CA THR A 113 3.02 6.92 26.55
C THR A 113 2.84 6.13 25.24
N GLU A 114 1.98 6.60 24.33
CA GLU A 114 1.60 5.89 23.12
C GLU A 114 1.91 6.74 21.87
N SER A 115 2.62 6.15 20.91
CA SER A 115 2.82 6.76 19.60
C SER A 115 1.48 6.86 18.88
N ARG A 116 1.02 8.09 18.60
CA ARG A 116 -0.20 8.34 17.81
C ARG A 116 0.15 8.97 16.47
N LEU A 117 -0.41 8.44 15.39
CA LEU A 117 -0.30 9.02 14.06
C LEU A 117 -1.09 10.33 14.01
N THR A 118 -0.43 11.41 13.58
CA THR A 118 -1.08 12.70 13.28
C THR A 118 -1.33 12.88 11.79
N MET A 119 -0.51 12.25 10.97
CA MET A 119 -0.66 12.23 9.53
C MET A 119 -0.02 10.97 8.97
N GLU A 120 -0.44 10.57 7.79
CA GLU A 120 0.07 9.41 7.07
C GLU A 120 0.04 9.66 5.57
N PHE A 121 1.08 9.18 4.89
CA PHE A 121 1.25 9.19 3.44
C PHE A 121 1.57 7.77 2.98
N GLY A 122 0.81 7.23 2.03
CA GLY A 122 0.95 5.85 1.56
C GLY A 122 -0.15 4.92 2.07
N ASP A 123 0.17 3.65 2.25
CA ASP A 123 -0.80 2.59 2.54
C ASP A 123 -1.08 2.45 4.06
N PRO A 124 -2.33 2.74 4.53
CA PRO A 124 -2.69 2.68 5.94
C PRO A 124 -2.70 1.28 6.54
N SER A 125 -2.70 0.23 5.72
CA SER A 125 -2.58 -1.14 6.22
C SER A 125 -1.15 -1.48 6.67
N LYS A 126 -0.17 -0.65 6.31
CA LYS A 126 1.26 -0.94 6.53
C LYS A 126 1.80 -0.38 7.84
N LEU A 127 1.12 0.60 8.43
CA LEU A 127 1.51 1.16 9.72
C LEU A 127 0.76 0.49 10.87
N VAL A 128 1.42 0.39 12.01
CA VAL A 128 0.98 -0.28 13.23
C VAL A 128 0.46 0.72 14.25
N SER A 129 1.03 1.93 14.33
CA SER A 129 0.60 2.90 15.34
C SER A 129 -0.85 3.36 15.10
N PRO A 130 -1.67 3.47 16.15
CA PRO A 130 -3.03 3.95 16.01
C PRO A 130 -3.08 5.46 15.83
N TYR A 131 -4.19 5.95 15.28
CA TYR A 131 -4.57 7.35 15.29
C TYR A 131 -5.07 7.79 16.69
N TYR A 132 -5.31 9.08 16.90
CA TYR A 132 -5.96 9.58 18.13
C TYR A 132 -7.35 8.96 18.30
N ASP A 133 -7.84 8.98 19.55
CA ASP A 133 -9.17 8.47 19.90
C ASP A 133 -9.42 6.99 19.57
N GLY A 134 -8.37 6.23 19.19
CA GLY A 134 -8.49 4.83 18.80
C GLY A 134 -9.16 4.64 17.45
N TYR A 135 -8.98 5.59 16.52
CA TYR A 135 -9.40 5.39 15.13
C TYR A 135 -8.54 4.32 14.44
N SER A 136 -9.18 3.52 13.60
CA SER A 136 -8.54 2.59 12.67
C SER A 136 -9.23 2.64 11.32
N ILE A 137 -8.48 2.31 10.27
CA ILE A 137 -8.92 2.37 8.88
C ILE A 137 -8.82 0.97 8.29
N GLU A 138 -9.87 0.54 7.62
CA GLU A 138 -9.82 -0.59 6.70
C GLU A 138 -10.25 -0.11 5.33
N TYR A 139 -9.71 -0.71 4.26
CA TYR A 139 -10.15 -0.40 2.92
C TYR A 139 -10.13 -1.62 2.03
N THR A 140 -10.91 -1.55 0.94
CA THR A 140 -10.87 -2.49 -0.17
C THR A 140 -10.84 -1.72 -1.46
N THR A 141 -9.95 -2.07 -2.38
CA THR A 141 -9.85 -1.46 -3.70
C THR A 141 -10.72 -2.18 -4.73
N THR A 142 -11.14 -1.46 -5.77
CA THR A 142 -11.85 -2.04 -6.93
C THR A 142 -10.92 -1.98 -8.13
N PRO A 143 -10.53 -3.11 -8.74
CA PRO A 143 -9.64 -3.10 -9.91
C PRO A 143 -10.35 -2.55 -11.16
N ASP A 144 -9.59 -1.93 -12.05
CA ASP A 144 -10.01 -1.74 -13.43
C ASP A 144 -9.68 -2.99 -14.26
N CYS A 145 -10.67 -3.86 -14.42
CA CYS A 145 -10.51 -5.11 -15.15
C CYS A 145 -10.41 -4.93 -16.68
N ASN A 146 -10.67 -3.74 -17.23
CA ASN A 146 -10.56 -3.53 -18.67
C ASN A 146 -9.12 -3.26 -19.10
N GLU A 147 -8.32 -2.69 -18.20
CA GLU A 147 -6.92 -2.30 -18.43
C GLU A 147 -5.94 -3.14 -17.61
N CYS A 148 -6.42 -4.19 -16.94
CA CYS A 148 -5.58 -5.00 -16.07
C CYS A 148 -4.67 -5.94 -16.86
N GLU A 149 -3.36 -5.76 -16.67
CA GLU A 149 -2.32 -6.65 -17.18
C GLU A 149 -1.54 -7.27 -16.01
N GLY A 150 -1.49 -8.61 -15.95
CA GLY A 150 -0.73 -9.33 -14.92
C GLY A 150 -1.51 -9.62 -13.64
N THR A 151 -0.84 -9.53 -12.48
CA THR A 151 -1.38 -9.97 -11.18
C THR A 151 -2.01 -8.85 -10.36
N VAL A 152 -1.69 -7.61 -10.72
CA VAL A 152 -2.10 -6.38 -10.02
C VAL A 152 -2.65 -5.42 -11.07
N CYS A 153 -3.81 -4.83 -10.78
CA CYS A 153 -4.49 -3.86 -11.63
C CYS A 153 -4.44 -2.49 -10.95
N ALA A 154 -4.50 -1.42 -11.76
CA ALA A 154 -4.86 -0.12 -11.24
C ALA A 154 -6.24 -0.18 -10.56
N ALA A 155 -6.39 0.52 -9.44
CA ALA A 155 -7.63 0.61 -8.70
C ALA A 155 -8.19 2.04 -8.75
N PRO A 156 -9.16 2.35 -9.64
CA PRO A 156 -9.72 3.71 -9.75
C PRO A 156 -10.52 4.17 -8.52
N SER A 157 -10.81 3.27 -7.58
CA SER A 157 -11.49 3.62 -6.33
C SER A 157 -11.16 2.67 -5.18
N ALA A 158 -11.24 3.21 -3.97
CA ALA A 158 -11.15 2.48 -2.71
C ALA A 158 -12.41 2.70 -1.87
N THR A 159 -12.96 1.62 -1.31
CA THR A 159 -14.00 1.70 -0.29
C THR A 159 -13.35 1.70 1.08
N VAL A 160 -13.35 2.85 1.73
CA VAL A 160 -12.74 3.08 3.04
C VAL A 160 -13.80 2.95 4.13
N THR A 161 -13.47 2.21 5.17
CA THR A 161 -14.27 2.02 6.38
C THR A 161 -13.46 2.49 7.57
N VAL A 162 -13.97 3.48 8.30
CA VAL A 162 -13.31 3.99 9.51
C VAL A 162 -14.02 3.44 10.74
N TYR A 163 -13.23 3.05 11.73
CA TYR A 163 -13.71 2.55 13.01
C TYR A 163 -13.16 3.41 14.15
N LYS A 164 -13.90 3.49 15.26
CA LYS A 164 -13.43 4.06 16.53
C LYS A 164 -13.70 3.07 17.66
N GLY A 165 -12.65 2.64 18.34
CA GLY A 165 -12.77 1.65 19.42
C GLY A 165 -13.47 0.36 18.98
N GLY A 166 -13.22 -0.09 17.75
CA GLY A 166 -13.82 -1.29 17.14
C GLY A 166 -15.23 -1.10 16.55
N ASN A 167 -15.85 0.07 16.71
CA ASN A 167 -17.16 0.35 16.12
C ASN A 167 -17.01 1.08 14.79
N GLN A 168 -17.65 0.58 13.74
CA GLN A 168 -17.68 1.28 12.45
C GLN A 168 -18.40 2.63 12.62
N ILE A 169 -17.71 3.72 12.30
CA ILE A 169 -18.32 5.06 12.34
C ILE A 169 -18.94 5.41 10.99
N GLU A 170 -18.25 5.07 9.90
CA GLU A 170 -18.61 5.51 8.56
C GLU A 170 -17.89 4.65 7.51
N LYS A 171 -18.53 4.45 6.37
CA LYS A 171 -18.01 3.73 5.21
C LYS A 171 -18.30 4.53 3.95
N ARG A 172 -17.29 4.75 3.11
CA ARG A 172 -17.39 5.59 1.91
C ARG A 172 -16.48 5.06 0.80
N THR A 173 -16.96 5.10 -0.44
CA THR A 173 -16.12 4.89 -1.62
C THR A 173 -15.53 6.21 -2.06
N LEU A 174 -14.21 6.24 -2.21
CA LEU A 174 -13.42 7.36 -2.71
C LEU A 174 -12.85 6.96 -4.07
N SER A 175 -13.11 7.76 -5.10
CA SER A 175 -12.36 7.67 -6.35
C SER A 175 -11.01 8.35 -6.21
N GLU A 176 -10.12 8.09 -7.15
CA GLU A 176 -8.81 8.75 -7.24
C GLU A 176 -8.91 10.28 -7.07
N GLY A 177 -8.06 10.85 -6.21
CA GLY A 177 -8.04 12.27 -5.85
C GLY A 177 -9.18 12.75 -4.94
N MET A 178 -10.17 11.91 -4.62
CA MET A 178 -11.27 12.32 -3.74
C MET A 178 -10.84 12.37 -2.28
N THR A 179 -11.23 13.45 -1.61
CA THR A 179 -11.04 13.65 -0.17
C THR A 179 -12.38 13.56 0.56
N HIS A 180 -12.40 12.93 1.74
CA HIS A 180 -13.55 12.90 2.63
C HIS A 180 -13.14 13.06 4.09
N ILE A 181 -14.00 13.69 4.90
CA ILE A 181 -13.80 13.85 6.35
C ILE A 181 -14.71 12.86 7.08
N PHE A 182 -14.12 11.80 7.62
CA PHE A 182 -14.81 10.74 8.33
C PHE A 182 -15.10 11.14 9.78
N GLY A 183 -16.33 10.89 10.22
CA GLY A 183 -16.74 11.21 11.59
C GLY A 183 -17.06 12.69 11.81
N TYR A 184 -17.22 13.50 10.75
CA TYR A 184 -17.54 14.93 10.86
C TYR A 184 -18.80 15.22 11.70
N TYR A 185 -19.85 14.42 11.52
CA TYR A 185 -21.13 14.55 12.24
C TYR A 185 -21.16 13.82 13.60
N SER A 186 -20.06 13.17 13.98
CA SER A 186 -19.96 12.52 15.28
C SER A 186 -19.61 13.54 16.38
N GLU A 187 -19.85 13.21 17.63
CA GLU A 187 -19.41 14.02 18.78
C GLU A 187 -17.92 13.85 19.11
N ASN A 188 -17.15 13.23 18.21
CA ASN A 188 -15.75 12.95 18.43
C ASN A 188 -14.89 14.22 18.41
N GLN A 189 -13.87 14.26 19.26
CA GLN A 189 -12.94 15.38 19.34
C GLN A 189 -12.00 15.41 18.13
N TYR A 190 -11.62 14.23 17.64
CA TYR A 190 -10.78 14.04 16.46
C TYR A 190 -11.59 13.47 15.31
N VAL A 191 -11.17 13.75 14.08
CA VAL A 191 -11.74 13.21 12.84
C VAL A 191 -10.62 12.94 11.84
N LEU A 192 -10.86 12.02 10.91
CA LEU A 192 -9.89 11.68 9.87
C LEU A 192 -10.28 12.34 8.55
N LYS A 193 -9.39 13.16 7.99
CA LYS A 193 -9.48 13.61 6.61
C LYS A 193 -8.64 12.68 5.75
N ILE A 194 -9.29 11.91 4.89
CA ILE A 194 -8.67 10.87 4.07
C ILE A 194 -8.83 11.25 2.60
N THR A 195 -7.71 11.26 1.87
CA THR A 195 -7.66 11.36 0.42
C THR A 195 -7.17 10.03 -0.13
N TYR A 196 -7.89 9.47 -1.09
CA TYR A 196 -7.39 8.34 -1.88
C TYR A 196 -6.63 8.90 -3.08
N ASN A 197 -5.32 8.73 -3.14
CA ASN A 197 -4.50 9.35 -4.17
C ASN A 197 -4.45 8.48 -5.43
N PHE A 198 -4.15 7.19 -5.28
CA PHE A 198 -4.24 6.14 -6.30
C PHE A 198 -4.00 4.79 -5.60
N GLY A 199 -4.09 3.68 -6.34
CA GLY A 199 -3.74 2.41 -5.75
C GLY A 199 -3.90 1.23 -6.68
N GLU A 200 -3.67 0.06 -6.10
CA GLU A 200 -3.65 -1.20 -6.78
C GLU A 200 -4.67 -2.18 -6.20
N ALA A 201 -5.07 -3.15 -7.00
CA ALA A 201 -5.97 -4.24 -6.60
C ALA A 201 -5.58 -5.54 -7.29
N SER A 202 -5.78 -6.67 -6.60
CA SER A 202 -5.53 -7.98 -7.17
C SER A 202 -6.40 -8.24 -8.41
N SER A 203 -5.76 -8.67 -9.49
CA SER A 203 -6.45 -9.10 -10.71
C SER A 203 -7.31 -10.34 -10.50
N SER A 204 -7.11 -11.10 -9.41
CA SER A 204 -7.91 -12.27 -9.07
C SER A 204 -9.40 -11.97 -8.86
N THR A 205 -9.75 -10.70 -8.61
CA THR A 205 -11.14 -10.26 -8.47
C THR A 205 -11.80 -9.92 -9.82
N CYS A 206 -11.04 -9.93 -10.92
CA CYS A 206 -11.55 -9.67 -12.26
C CYS A 206 -12.21 -10.91 -12.91
N PRO A 207 -13.29 -10.72 -13.70
CA PRO A 207 -13.92 -11.82 -14.41
C PRO A 207 -12.95 -12.54 -15.36
N GLY A 208 -12.84 -13.86 -15.23
CA GLY A 208 -11.98 -14.67 -16.10
C GLY A 208 -10.50 -14.63 -15.74
N ALA A 209 -10.12 -13.97 -14.64
CA ALA A 209 -8.77 -14.03 -14.14
C ALA A 209 -8.40 -15.45 -13.70
N GLU A 210 -7.29 -15.96 -14.20
CA GLU A 210 -6.64 -17.12 -13.60
C GLU A 210 -6.04 -16.70 -12.26
N MET A 211 -5.98 -17.60 -11.27
CA MET A 211 -5.31 -17.31 -10.01
C MET A 211 -3.81 -17.12 -10.28
N MET A 212 -3.39 -15.87 -10.46
CA MET A 212 -2.00 -15.50 -10.60
C MET A 212 -1.46 -15.01 -9.25
N MET A 213 -0.25 -15.44 -8.91
CA MET A 213 0.47 -14.94 -7.75
C MET A 213 1.55 -13.99 -8.24
N GLY A 214 1.60 -12.79 -7.70
CA GLY A 214 2.55 -11.77 -8.09
C GLY A 214 2.83 -10.78 -6.96
N PRO A 215 3.32 -9.58 -7.28
CA PRO A 215 3.54 -8.54 -6.29
C PRO A 215 2.27 -8.27 -5.47
N GLN A 216 2.50 -7.87 -4.22
CA GLN A 216 1.47 -7.37 -3.33
C GLN A 216 0.93 -6.02 -3.84
N GLU A 217 -0.37 -5.84 -3.73
CA GLU A 217 -1.04 -4.56 -4.03
C GLU A 217 -0.71 -3.50 -2.98
N ILE A 218 -0.39 -2.29 -3.44
CA ILE A 218 -0.15 -1.12 -2.61
C ILE A 218 -1.12 0.01 -3.00
N SER A 219 -1.62 0.73 -2.01
CA SER A 219 -2.49 1.89 -2.24
C SER A 219 -1.92 3.12 -1.56
N ASP A 220 -2.01 4.27 -2.21
CA ASP A 220 -1.51 5.53 -1.67
C ASP A 220 -2.68 6.39 -1.17
N PHE A 221 -2.63 6.72 0.11
CA PHE A 221 -3.55 7.63 0.77
C PHE A 221 -2.80 8.81 1.39
N THR A 222 -3.49 9.93 1.52
CA THR A 222 -3.07 11.02 2.40
C THR A 222 -4.08 11.12 3.53
N ILE A 223 -3.64 10.92 4.76
CA ILE A 223 -4.52 10.90 5.94
C ILE A 223 -4.04 11.95 6.93
N TYR A 224 -4.96 12.78 7.39
CA TYR A 224 -4.72 13.72 8.49
C TYR A 224 -5.67 13.40 9.64
N ASP A 225 -5.11 13.26 10.83
CA ASP A 225 -5.86 13.18 12.08
C ASP A 225 -5.95 14.59 12.68
N MET A 226 -7.16 15.14 12.67
CA MET A 226 -7.39 16.55 12.95
C MET A 226 -8.36 16.72 14.12
N GLN A 227 -8.12 17.74 14.94
CA GLN A 227 -9.13 18.17 15.89
C GLN A 227 -10.33 18.77 15.16
N ARG A 228 -11.53 18.29 15.51
CA ARG A 228 -12.81 18.73 14.92
C ARG A 228 -13.02 20.23 15.08
N SER A 229 -12.60 20.82 16.19
CA SER A 229 -12.67 22.26 16.43
C SER A 229 -11.93 23.09 15.39
N THR A 230 -10.82 22.57 14.84
CA THR A 230 -10.04 23.26 13.80
C THR A 230 -10.78 23.33 12.48
N ILE A 231 -11.62 22.33 12.17
CA ILE A 231 -12.46 22.29 10.97
C ILE A 231 -13.62 23.26 11.12
N LEU A 232 -14.33 23.20 12.25
CA LEU A 232 -15.47 24.07 12.53
C LEU A 232 -15.08 25.55 12.60
N ALA A 233 -13.86 25.85 13.07
CA ALA A 233 -13.34 27.22 13.07
C ALA A 233 -12.97 27.73 11.67
N GLY A 234 -12.76 26.83 10.69
CA GLY A 234 -12.44 27.17 9.31
C GLY A 234 -13.66 27.39 8.40
N GLU A 235 -14.88 27.08 8.85
CA GLU A 235 -16.11 27.12 8.03
C GLU A 235 -16.90 28.45 8.08
N ILE A 236 -16.23 29.62 8.18
CA ILE A 236 -16.86 30.92 7.90
C ILE A 236 -15.89 31.78 7.06
N PRO A 237 -16.21 32.25 5.82
CA PRO A 237 -17.52 32.35 5.14
C PRO A 237 -17.64 31.75 3.72
N GLU A 238 -18.90 31.58 3.33
CA GLU A 238 -19.50 31.54 1.97
C GLU A 238 -19.20 30.36 1.04
N GLU A 239 -20.20 29.47 1.00
CA GLU A 239 -20.64 28.72 -0.17
C GLU A 239 -20.68 29.67 -1.40
N THR A 240 -19.59 29.70 -2.17
CA THR A 240 -19.59 30.30 -3.50
C THR A 240 -20.50 29.45 -4.38
N THR A 241 -21.77 29.85 -4.44
CA THR A 241 -22.69 29.36 -5.45
C THR A 241 -22.09 29.74 -6.80
N ALA A 242 -21.80 28.74 -7.63
CA ALA A 242 -21.26 28.92 -8.97
C ALA A 242 -22.15 29.89 -9.77
N THR A 243 -21.68 31.12 -9.94
CA THR A 243 -22.23 32.08 -10.88
C THR A 243 -21.50 31.94 -12.20
N GLU A 244 -22.29 31.54 -13.20
CA GLU A 244 -22.14 31.74 -14.64
C GLU A 244 -20.86 31.28 -15.36
N ILE A 245 -21.12 30.35 -16.27
CA ILE A 245 -20.29 29.98 -17.43
C ILE A 245 -19.91 31.24 -18.22
N PRO A 246 -18.63 31.59 -18.38
CA PRO A 246 -18.23 32.55 -19.40
C PRO A 246 -18.27 31.86 -20.77
N THR A 247 -19.14 32.40 -21.62
CA THR A 247 -19.23 32.16 -23.07
C THR A 247 -17.85 32.05 -23.72
N VAL A 248 -17.59 30.89 -24.32
CA VAL A 248 -16.42 30.60 -25.14
C VAL A 248 -16.44 31.48 -26.39
N ILE A 249 -15.53 32.44 -26.50
CA ILE A 249 -15.17 33.03 -27.79
C ILE A 249 -14.14 32.09 -28.43
N GLN A 250 -14.60 31.30 -29.40
CA GLN A 250 -13.71 30.56 -30.30
C GLN A 250 -12.88 31.56 -31.13
N THR A 251 -11.57 31.56 -30.93
CA THR A 251 -10.62 32.14 -31.88
C THR A 251 -9.99 30.98 -32.65
N GLU A 252 -10.31 30.85 -33.93
CA GLU A 252 -9.66 29.90 -34.84
C GLU A 252 -8.17 30.22 -34.96
N VAL A 253 -7.33 29.25 -34.59
CA VAL A 253 -5.88 29.27 -34.81
C VAL A 253 -5.59 28.56 -36.15
N PRO A 254 -4.80 29.14 -37.06
CA PRO A 254 -4.44 28.49 -38.33
C PRO A 254 -3.58 27.24 -38.11
N ALA A 255 -3.91 26.16 -38.83
CA ALA A 255 -3.22 24.88 -38.78
C ALA A 255 -1.73 25.00 -39.16
N THR A 256 -0.86 24.56 -38.25
CA THR A 256 0.56 24.34 -38.51
C THR A 256 0.76 22.91 -39.06
N PRO A 257 1.52 22.71 -40.15
CA PRO A 257 1.74 21.38 -40.71
C PRO A 257 2.59 20.48 -39.80
N ALA A 258 2.22 19.19 -39.78
CA ALA A 258 2.79 18.15 -38.94
C ALA A 258 4.29 17.88 -39.22
N PRO A 259 5.13 17.64 -38.19
CA PRO A 259 6.49 17.15 -38.38
C PRO A 259 6.49 15.67 -38.79
N THR A 260 7.32 15.34 -39.78
CA THR A 260 7.60 13.97 -40.22
C THR A 260 8.36 13.20 -39.13
N LEU A 261 7.78 12.11 -38.62
CA LEU A 261 8.43 11.21 -37.67
C LEU A 261 9.52 10.34 -38.36
N PRO A 262 10.70 10.18 -37.74
CA PRO A 262 11.70 9.19 -38.17
C PRO A 262 11.26 7.75 -37.82
N PRO A 263 11.79 6.73 -38.54
CA PRO A 263 11.36 5.35 -38.40
C PRO A 263 11.74 4.74 -37.05
N THR A 264 10.76 4.06 -36.44
CA THR A 264 10.86 3.30 -35.20
C THR A 264 11.85 2.13 -35.32
N PRO A 265 12.81 1.96 -34.40
CA PRO A 265 13.63 0.76 -34.34
C PRO A 265 12.80 -0.43 -33.81
N SER A 266 12.88 -1.54 -34.53
CA SER A 266 12.27 -2.82 -34.21
C SER A 266 12.87 -3.43 -32.93
N THR A 267 12.05 -3.58 -31.90
CA THR A 267 12.37 -4.33 -30.68
C THR A 267 12.18 -5.83 -30.89
N THR A 268 13.30 -6.55 -30.81
CA THR A 268 13.37 -8.01 -30.78
C THR A 268 12.69 -8.54 -29.51
N SER A 269 11.57 -9.24 -29.67
CA SER A 269 10.88 -9.99 -28.62
C SER A 269 11.72 -11.20 -28.18
N SER A 270 12.06 -11.27 -26.90
CA SER A 270 12.63 -12.46 -26.27
C SER A 270 11.55 -13.54 -26.09
N PRO A 271 11.83 -14.85 -26.27
CA PRO A 271 10.81 -15.88 -26.23
C PRO A 271 10.32 -16.15 -24.80
N GLY A 272 8.99 -16.06 -24.63
CA GLY A 272 8.29 -16.41 -23.41
C GLY A 272 8.30 -17.92 -23.14
N PHE A 273 8.55 -18.27 -21.88
CA PHE A 273 8.30 -19.61 -21.35
C PHE A 273 6.80 -19.74 -21.05
N ALA A 274 6.07 -20.41 -21.95
CA ALA A 274 4.71 -20.87 -21.69
C ALA A 274 4.77 -22.16 -20.87
N GLY A 275 4.54 -22.06 -19.56
CA GLY A 275 4.34 -23.20 -18.67
C GLY A 275 2.86 -23.40 -18.39
N PHE A 276 2.27 -24.47 -18.93
CA PHE A 276 0.92 -24.90 -18.60
C PHE A 276 0.84 -25.34 -17.13
N ALA A 277 0.04 -24.66 -16.31
CA ALA A 277 -0.28 -25.09 -14.96
C ALA A 277 -1.48 -26.03 -14.97
N ALA A 278 -1.24 -27.31 -14.73
CA ALA A 278 -2.29 -28.30 -14.48
C ALA A 278 -2.71 -28.24 -13.00
N MET A 279 -3.99 -27.93 -12.75
CA MET A 279 -4.61 -28.00 -11.43
C MET A 279 -4.71 -29.46 -10.95
N GLY A 280 -4.18 -29.74 -9.75
CA GLY A 280 -4.36 -31.01 -9.04
C GLY A 280 -4.39 -30.79 -7.54
N GLY A 281 -5.55 -31.02 -6.93
CA GLY A 281 -5.87 -30.68 -5.53
C GLY A 281 -5.03 -31.38 -4.46
N ILE A 282 -4.71 -30.61 -3.41
CA ILE A 282 -4.10 -31.11 -2.17
C ILE A 282 -5.23 -31.58 -1.25
N ALA A 283 -5.59 -32.86 -1.36
CA ALA A 283 -6.40 -33.57 -0.38
C ALA A 283 -5.88 -35.01 -0.21
N ALA A 284 -4.57 -35.18 0.04
CA ALA A 284 -3.99 -36.50 0.29
C ALA A 284 -2.65 -36.44 1.06
N ALA A 285 -2.62 -35.83 2.25
CA ALA A 285 -1.44 -35.94 3.14
C ALA A 285 -1.77 -36.48 4.54
N PHE A 286 -3.04 -36.56 4.95
CA PHE A 286 -3.41 -37.03 6.30
C PHE A 286 -3.77 -38.51 6.42
N ILE A 287 -3.79 -39.30 5.33
CA ILE A 287 -4.20 -40.72 5.40
C ILE A 287 -3.01 -41.70 5.52
N LEU A 288 -1.77 -41.28 5.24
CA LEU A 288 -0.63 -42.22 5.24
C LEU A 288 0.01 -42.50 6.61
N PHE A 289 -0.35 -41.77 7.68
CA PHE A 289 0.12 -42.10 9.03
C PHE A 289 -0.76 -43.11 9.79
N ALA A 290 -1.92 -43.49 9.25
CA ALA A 290 -2.79 -44.49 9.88
C ALA A 290 -2.49 -45.94 9.45
N ALA A 291 -1.68 -46.16 8.41
CA ALA A 291 -1.47 -47.50 7.82
C ALA A 291 -0.17 -48.21 8.24
N PHE A 292 0.72 -47.58 9.02
CA PHE A 292 2.00 -48.18 9.46
C PHE A 292 2.08 -48.49 10.95
N ARG A 293 0.93 -48.56 11.64
CA ARG A 293 0.84 -49.00 13.03
C ARG A 293 -0.06 -50.23 13.16
N ARG A 294 0.35 -51.34 12.53
CA ARG A 294 -0.04 -52.68 12.96
C ARG A 294 0.99 -53.70 12.48
N ASP A 295 1.49 -54.43 13.48
CA ASP A 295 2.39 -55.59 13.51
C ASP A 295 3.89 -55.36 13.26
#